data_AF-A0A4Q6GWX0-F1
#
_entry.id   AF-A0A4Q6GWX0-F1
#
_cell.length_a   1.000
_cell.length_b   1.000
_cell.length_c   1.000
_cell.angle_alpha   90.00
_cell.angle_beta   90.00
_cell.angle_gamma   90.00
#
_symmetry.space_group_name_H-M   'P 1'
#
loop_
_entity.id
_entity.type
_entity.pdbx_description
1 polymer ?
#
loop_
_entity_poly.entity_id
_entity_poly.type
_entity_poly.pdbx_seq_one_letter_code
_entity_poly.pdbx_strand_id
1 'polypeptide(L)'
;MKPDRVQLSRKKGWKLPPNTVSVARPGRWGNPFSVVPDAVPGTPVGTRYTAMPSVAEAVAAYRRWIEEDPAGQQLAAEARARLRGLNLACWCPLDGPCHAEVLLDIANR
;
A
#
# COMPACT_ATOMS: atom_id res chain seq x y z
N MET A 1 16.86 14.25 -1.23
CA MET A 1 16.12 13.81 -0.03
C MET A 1 15.47 12.48 -0.39
N LYS A 2 15.58 11.46 0.46
CA LYS A 2 14.96 10.14 0.20
C LYS A 2 13.46 10.26 0.54
N PRO A 3 12.54 9.78 -0.31
CA PRO A 3 11.12 9.79 0.03
C PRO A 3 10.81 8.91 1.23
N ASP A 4 9.93 9.39 2.11
CA ASP A 4 9.60 8.76 3.39
C ASP A 4 8.20 8.15 3.39
N ARG A 5 8.03 7.13 4.23
CA ARG A 5 6.73 6.61 4.61
C ARG A 5 6.12 7.48 5.69
N VAL A 6 4.85 7.84 5.52
CA VAL A 6 4.09 8.66 6.47
C VAL A 6 2.90 7.86 7.02
N GLN A 7 2.68 7.90 8.33
CA GLN A 7 1.45 7.37 8.91
C GLN A 7 0.35 8.45 8.89
N LEU A 8 -0.79 8.11 8.28
CA LEU A 8 -2.00 8.93 8.32
C LEU A 8 -2.52 9.02 9.77
N SER A 9 -3.04 10.19 10.13
CA SER A 9 -3.57 10.45 11.47
C SER A 9 -4.89 11.21 11.41
N ARG A 10 -5.78 10.91 12.35
CA ARG A 10 -7.03 11.66 12.57
C ARG A 10 -6.93 12.63 13.75
N LYS A 11 -5.76 12.80 14.37
CA LYS A 11 -5.57 13.74 15.47
C LYS A 11 -5.96 15.16 15.01
N LYS A 12 -6.72 15.87 15.84
CA LYS A 12 -7.17 17.24 15.54
C LYS A 12 -5.97 18.12 15.16
N GLY A 13 -6.07 18.81 14.03
CA GLY A 13 -5.00 19.68 13.52
C GLY A 13 -3.92 18.99 12.69
N TRP A 14 -3.92 17.66 12.61
CA TRP A 14 -3.01 16.94 11.71
C TRP A 14 -3.34 17.26 10.25
N LYS A 15 -2.29 17.50 9.47
CA LYS A 15 -2.37 17.71 8.02
C LYS A 15 -1.41 16.75 7.34
N LEU A 16 -1.78 16.30 6.15
CA LEU A 16 -0.88 15.55 5.30
C LEU A 16 0.37 16.39 5.03
N PRO A 17 1.59 15.89 5.32
CA PRO A 17 2.79 16.66 5.08
C PRO A 17 2.93 17.05 3.59
N PRO A 18 3.61 18.18 3.28
CA PRO A 18 3.92 18.52 1.89
C PRO A 18 4.63 17.37 1.16
N ASN A 19 4.53 17.36 -0.18
CA ASN A 19 5.16 16.33 -1.02
C ASN A 19 4.72 14.88 -0.68
N THR A 20 3.51 14.69 -0.16
CA THR A 20 3.01 13.38 0.27
C THR A 20 1.73 12.99 -0.45
N VAL A 21 1.67 11.75 -0.94
CA VAL A 21 0.49 11.15 -1.58
C VAL A 21 -0.10 10.08 -0.65
N SER A 22 -1.42 10.14 -0.42
CA SER A 22 -2.12 9.05 0.27
C SER A 22 -2.24 7.83 -0.65
N VAL A 23 -1.74 6.70 -0.18
CA VAL A 23 -1.86 5.39 -0.85
C VAL A 23 -2.83 4.46 -0.12
N ALA A 24 -3.61 4.99 0.81
CA ALA A 24 -4.61 4.22 1.54
C ALA A 24 -5.79 3.81 0.64
N ARG A 25 -6.47 2.72 1.04
CA ARG A 25 -7.71 2.26 0.43
C ARG A 25 -8.88 3.25 0.65
N PRO A 26 -9.87 3.29 -0.25
CA PRO A 26 -10.02 2.48 -1.47
C PRO A 26 -9.33 3.10 -2.71
N GLY A 27 -8.33 3.98 -2.53
CA GLY A 27 -7.66 4.65 -3.64
C GLY A 27 -6.87 3.71 -4.56
N ARG A 28 -6.49 4.22 -5.73
CA ARG A 28 -5.74 3.50 -6.78
C ARG A 28 -4.53 2.71 -6.27
N TRP A 29 -3.80 3.29 -5.33
CA TRP A 29 -2.57 2.72 -4.78
C TRP A 29 -2.81 1.81 -3.57
N GLY A 30 -4.07 1.57 -3.22
CA GLY A 30 -4.44 0.76 -2.06
C GLY A 30 -4.08 -0.71 -2.25
N ASN A 31 -3.81 -1.39 -1.14
CA ASN A 31 -3.54 -2.82 -1.15
C ASN A 31 -4.84 -3.64 -1.45
N PRO A 32 -4.95 -4.39 -2.56
CA PRO A 32 -6.07 -5.29 -2.84
C PRO A 32 -6.22 -6.44 -1.82
N PHE A 33 -5.24 -6.67 -0.95
CA PHE A 33 -5.30 -7.69 0.10
C PHE A 33 -5.79 -7.09 1.42
N SER A 34 -6.83 -7.68 2.01
CA SER A 34 -7.45 -7.29 3.27
C SER A 34 -7.09 -8.27 4.39
N VAL A 35 -6.73 -7.73 5.56
CA VAL A 35 -6.52 -8.56 6.75
C VAL A 35 -7.87 -9.02 7.31
N VAL A 36 -8.12 -10.32 7.23
CA VAL A 36 -9.33 -11.00 7.73
C VAL A 36 -8.87 -12.31 8.40
N PRO A 37 -8.52 -12.28 9.70
CA PRO A 37 -7.83 -13.40 10.37
C PRO A 37 -8.58 -14.74 10.29
N ASP A 38 -9.90 -14.70 10.35
CA ASP A 38 -10.75 -15.91 10.39
C ASP A 38 -11.13 -16.44 9.00
N ALA A 39 -10.72 -15.76 7.92
CA ALA A 39 -11.01 -16.17 6.55
C ALA A 39 -9.85 -17.01 5.98
N VAL A 40 -10.22 -17.96 5.10
CA VAL A 40 -9.22 -18.70 4.32
C VAL A 40 -8.46 -17.71 3.42
N PRO A 41 -7.12 -17.73 3.38
CA PRO A 41 -6.35 -16.88 2.48
C PRO A 41 -6.79 -17.06 1.03
N GLY A 42 -6.97 -15.96 0.31
CA GLY A 42 -7.50 -16.00 -1.06
C GLY A 42 -9.02 -15.85 -1.17
N THR A 43 -9.78 -15.96 -0.06
CA THR A 43 -11.24 -15.73 -0.11
C THR A 43 -11.56 -14.29 -0.54
N PRO A 44 -12.47 -14.08 -1.51
CA PRO A 44 -12.93 -12.75 -1.87
C PRO A 44 -13.61 -12.03 -0.69
N VAL A 45 -13.25 -10.77 -0.47
CA VAL A 45 -13.83 -9.87 0.54
C VAL A 45 -14.52 -8.72 -0.19
N GLY A 46 -15.84 -8.80 -0.29
CA GLY A 46 -16.62 -7.91 -1.16
C GLY A 46 -16.23 -8.09 -2.62
N THR A 47 -16.27 -7.02 -3.40
CA THR A 47 -16.00 -7.05 -4.85
C THR A 47 -14.58 -6.63 -5.24
N ARG A 48 -13.74 -6.24 -4.27
CA ARG A 48 -12.46 -5.56 -4.54
C ARG A 48 -11.25 -6.13 -3.82
N TYR A 49 -11.44 -6.99 -2.83
CA TYR A 49 -10.35 -7.40 -1.97
C TYR A 49 -10.25 -8.92 -1.82
N THR A 50 -9.06 -9.36 -1.44
CA THR A 50 -8.75 -10.76 -1.16
C THR A 50 -8.29 -10.90 0.29
N ALA A 51 -8.84 -11.85 1.03
CA ALA A 51 -8.51 -12.09 2.43
C ALA A 51 -7.08 -12.59 2.61
N MET A 52 -6.42 -12.10 3.64
CA MET A 52 -5.13 -12.56 4.16
C MET A 52 -5.18 -12.58 5.70
N PRO A 53 -4.44 -13.48 6.38
CA PRO A 53 -4.59 -13.66 7.83
C PRO A 53 -3.99 -12.51 8.65
N SER A 54 -2.91 -11.90 8.14
CA SER A 54 -2.13 -10.91 8.86
C SER A 54 -1.70 -9.73 7.97
N VAL A 55 -1.26 -8.63 8.60
CA VAL A 55 -0.69 -7.47 7.87
C VAL A 55 0.55 -7.89 7.08
N ALA A 56 1.42 -8.70 7.69
CA ALA A 56 2.64 -9.19 7.05
C ALA A 56 2.32 -9.99 5.78
N GLU A 57 1.35 -10.91 5.86
CA GLU A 57 0.92 -11.70 4.70
C GLU A 57 0.20 -10.86 3.65
N ALA A 58 -0.62 -9.88 4.05
CA ALA A 58 -1.23 -8.95 3.10
C ALA A 58 -0.20 -8.10 2.35
N VAL A 59 0.89 -7.71 3.00
CA VAL A 59 1.99 -6.97 2.37
C VAL A 59 2.85 -7.89 1.49
N ALA A 60 3.10 -9.13 1.92
CA ALA A 60 3.81 -10.12 1.12
C ALA A 60 3.02 -10.49 -0.15
N ALA A 61 1.71 -10.71 -0.03
CA ALA A 61 0.82 -10.93 -1.16
C ALA A 61 0.79 -9.72 -2.10
N TYR A 62 0.79 -8.50 -1.55
CA TYR A 62 0.89 -7.28 -2.34
C TYR A 62 2.18 -7.19 -3.16
N ARG A 63 3.33 -7.46 -2.52
CA ARG A 63 4.63 -7.49 -3.20
C ARG A 63 4.64 -8.52 -4.32
N ARG A 64 4.14 -9.72 -4.07
CA ARG A 64 4.05 -10.77 -5.08
C ARG A 64 3.17 -10.34 -6.25
N TRP A 65 1.96 -9.88 -5.95
CA TRP A 65 0.99 -9.44 -6.97
C TRP A 65 1.54 -8.30 -7.83
N ILE A 66 2.15 -7.28 -7.22
CA ILE A 66 2.66 -6.12 -7.98
C ILE A 66 3.85 -6.48 -8.87
N GLU A 67 4.56 -7.57 -8.58
CA GLU A 67 5.69 -8.08 -9.35
C GLU A 67 5.29 -9.13 -10.42
N GLU A 68 4.32 -10.00 -10.11
CA GLU A 68 4.00 -11.18 -10.92
C GLU A 68 2.69 -11.07 -11.72
N ASP A 69 1.70 -10.31 -11.25
CA ASP A 69 0.38 -10.21 -11.88
C ASP A 69 0.33 -9.08 -12.92
N PRO A 70 -0.27 -9.26 -14.11
CA PRO A 70 -0.35 -8.20 -15.12
C PRO A 70 -0.99 -6.89 -14.64
N ALA A 71 -2.06 -6.95 -13.83
CA ALA A 71 -2.69 -5.75 -13.28
C ALA A 71 -1.80 -5.09 -12.22
N GLY A 72 -1.08 -5.90 -11.44
CA GLY A 72 -0.05 -5.44 -10.51
C GLY A 72 1.10 -4.73 -11.21
N GLN A 73 1.65 -5.33 -12.26
CA GLN A 73 2.74 -4.76 -13.06
C GLN A 73 2.33 -3.44 -13.74
N GLN A 74 1.06 -3.34 -14.20
CA GLN A 74 0.51 -2.08 -14.69
C GLN A 74 0.51 -1.00 -13.60
N LEU A 75 0.05 -1.33 -12.38
CA LEU A 75 0.12 -0.41 -11.24
C LEU A 75 1.57 -0.02 -10.91
N ALA A 76 2.51 -0.97 -10.99
CA ALA A 76 3.94 -0.72 -10.75
C ALA A 76 4.51 0.29 -11.75
N ALA A 77 4.16 0.17 -13.04
CA ALA A 77 4.56 1.14 -14.07
C ALA A 77 3.97 2.53 -13.79
N GLU A 78 2.69 2.61 -13.42
CA GLU A 78 2.07 3.88 -13.02
C GLU A 78 2.73 4.48 -11.77
N ALA A 79 3.07 3.65 -10.78
CA ALA A 79 3.74 4.09 -9.55
C ALA A 79 5.12 4.71 -9.87
N ARG A 80 5.91 4.09 -10.74
CA ARG A 80 7.20 4.67 -11.21
C ARG A 80 7.03 6.03 -11.87
N ALA A 81 5.98 6.20 -12.68
CA ALA A 81 5.74 7.45 -13.38
C ALA A 81 5.19 8.56 -12.47
N ARG A 82 4.38 8.21 -11.46
CA ARG A 82 3.55 9.19 -10.72
C ARG A 82 3.96 9.41 -9.27
N LEU A 83 4.70 8.48 -8.67
CA LEU A 83 5.06 8.51 -7.25
C LEU A 83 6.55 8.77 -7.01
N ARG A 84 7.37 8.83 -8.06
CA ARG A 84 8.81 9.09 -7.96
C ARG A 84 9.07 10.40 -7.22
N GLY A 85 9.92 10.33 -6.19
CA GLY A 85 10.26 11.49 -5.36
C GLY A 85 9.19 11.96 -4.37
N LEU A 86 8.03 11.29 -4.28
CA LEU A 86 6.94 11.63 -3.36
C LEU A 86 6.96 10.76 -2.11
N ASN A 87 6.67 11.35 -0.96
CA ASN A 87 6.39 10.61 0.27
C ASN A 87 5.05 9.87 0.13
N LEU A 88 4.92 8.69 0.73
CA LEU A 88 3.69 7.89 0.63
C LEU A 88 3.05 7.69 2.00
N ALA A 89 1.76 8.01 2.11
CA ALA A 89 1.02 7.93 3.36
C ALA A 89 0.02 6.76 3.42
N CYS A 90 0.03 6.03 4.53
CA CYS A 90 -0.91 4.94 4.82
C CYS A 90 -1.34 4.95 6.29
N TRP A 91 -2.40 4.23 6.65
CA TRP A 91 -2.84 4.10 8.04
C TRP A 91 -1.98 3.15 8.89
N CYS A 92 -1.19 2.27 8.27
CA CYS A 92 -0.39 1.27 8.98
C CYS A 92 0.64 1.91 9.93
N PRO A 93 0.83 1.36 11.16
CA PRO A 93 1.87 1.79 12.10
C PRO A 93 3.28 1.76 11.50
N LEU A 94 4.11 2.76 11.79
CA LEU A 94 5.45 2.90 11.21
C LEU A 94 6.42 1.77 11.60
N ASP A 95 6.16 1.07 12.71
CA ASP A 95 6.95 -0.02 13.27
C ASP A 95 6.53 -1.41 12.76
N GLY A 96 6.01 -1.50 11.53
CA GLY A 96 5.59 -2.76 10.94
C GLY A 96 5.43 -2.70 9.43
N PRO A 97 5.15 -3.85 8.78
CA PRO A 97 5.10 -3.94 7.31
C PRO A 97 3.98 -3.07 6.73
N CYS A 98 4.25 -2.43 5.59
CA CYS A 98 3.24 -1.67 4.88
C CYS A 98 3.41 -1.73 3.36
N HIS A 99 2.29 -1.69 2.65
CA HIS A 99 2.31 -1.65 1.18
C HIS A 99 2.89 -0.34 0.64
N ALA A 100 2.87 0.75 1.42
CA ALA A 100 3.50 2.01 1.06
C ALA A 100 5.03 1.87 0.89
N GLU A 101 5.68 1.00 1.67
CA GLU A 101 7.12 0.70 1.49
C GLU A 101 7.38 -0.01 0.17
N VAL A 102 6.52 -0.98 -0.19
CA VAL A 102 6.61 -1.67 -1.49
C VAL A 102 6.49 -0.66 -2.64
N LEU A 103 5.56 0.30 -2.56
CA LEU A 103 5.41 1.36 -3.55
C LEU A 103 6.58 2.35 -3.55
N LEU A 104 7.13 2.71 -2.40
CA LEU A 104 8.33 3.56 -2.30
C LEU A 104 9.52 2.89 -2.98
N ASP A 105 9.72 1.60 -2.76
CA ASP A 105 10.78 0.81 -3.40
C ASP A 105 10.58 0.76 -4.91
N ILE A 106 9.36 0.50 -5.39
CA ILE A 106 9.07 0.42 -6.82
C ILE A 106 9.24 1.77 -7.51
N ALA A 107 8.74 2.86 -6.90
CA ALA A 107 8.72 4.18 -7.52
C ALA A 107 10.12 4.80 -7.67
N ASN A 108 11.04 4.46 -6.77
CA ASN A 108 12.37 5.07 -6.67
C ASN A 108 13.52 4.14 -7.07
N ARG A 109 13.22 2.99 -7.70
CA ARG A 109 14.19 2.17 -8.44
C ARG A 109 14.47 2.74 -9.84
#